data_AF-A0A9D8FZT1-F1
#
_entry.id   AF-A0A9D8FZT1-F1
#
_cell.length_a   1.000
_cell.length_b   1.000
_cell.length_c   1.000
_cell.angle_alpha   90.00
_cell.angle_beta   90.00
_cell.angle_gamma   90.00
#
_symmetry.space_group_name_H-M   'P 1'
#
loop_
_entity.id
_entity.type
_entity.pdbx_description
1 polymer ?
#
loop_
_entity_poly.entity_id
_entity_poly.type
_entity_poly.pdbx_seq_one_letter_code
_entity_poly.pdbx_strand_id
1 'polypeptide(L)'
;MRCPICGRELRDEAELMSCLTAHMQQEVAKQAREMQKVYLMMMASQLTMACVTTRSTPRDVVTTFGEVYELIETLVGKTNVNAEIEEWLKKRHLEEGDS
;
A
#
# COMPACT_ATOMS: atom_id res chain seq x y z
N MET A 1 18.23 10.33 38.65
CA MET A 1 17.60 9.07 38.19
C MET A 1 18.20 8.66 36.85
N ARG A 2 18.06 7.41 36.40
CA ARG A 2 18.65 6.95 35.14
C ARG A 2 17.58 6.37 34.21
N CYS A 3 17.58 6.78 32.95
CA CYS A 3 16.68 6.22 31.94
C CYS A 3 17.04 4.75 31.66
N PRO A 4 16.09 3.81 31.74
CA PRO A 4 16.37 2.39 31.51
C PRO A 4 16.62 2.04 30.03
N ILE A 5 16.26 2.92 29.09
CA ILE A 5 16.37 2.67 27.65
C ILE A 5 17.72 3.16 27.10
N CYS A 6 18.10 4.40 27.43
CA CYS A 6 19.34 5.02 26.91
C CYS A 6 20.45 5.21 27.94
N GLY A 7 20.21 4.87 29.21
CA GLY A 7 21.20 5.00 30.29
C GLY A 7 21.53 6.43 30.72
N ARG A 8 20.86 7.44 30.15
CA ARG A 8 21.08 8.86 30.49
C ARG A 8 20.69 9.15 31.94
N GLU A 9 21.53 9.89 32.65
CA GLU A 9 21.19 10.44 33.96
C GLU A 9 20.33 11.69 33.83
N LEU A 10 19.26 11.73 34.61
CA LEU A 10 18.17 12.71 34.55
C LEU A 10 17.92 13.27 35.95
N ARG A 11 17.55 14.55 35.99
CA ARG A 11 17.50 15.34 37.23
C ARG A 11 16.28 15.03 38.06
N ASP A 12 15.13 14.87 37.40
CA ASP A 12 13.84 14.67 38.05
C ASP A 12 12.93 13.72 37.26
N GLU A 13 11.74 13.48 37.80
CA GLU A 13 10.79 12.50 37.28
C GLU A 13 10.15 12.99 35.98
N ALA A 14 9.97 14.31 35.84
CA ALA A 14 9.44 14.90 34.61
C ALA A 14 10.42 14.70 33.44
N GLU A 15 11.72 14.87 33.66
CA GLU A 15 12.75 14.56 32.67
C GLU A 15 12.79 13.07 32.33
N LEU A 16 12.62 12.19 33.32
CA LEU A 16 12.53 10.74 33.10
C LEU A 16 11.33 10.38 32.22
N MET A 17 10.15 10.91 32.54
CA MET A 17 8.93 10.67 31.77
C MET A 17 9.06 11.21 30.35
N SER A 18 9.60 12.42 30.17
CA SER A 18 9.85 12.99 28.85
C SER A 18 10.81 12.12 28.01
N CYS A 19 11.89 11.63 28.63
CA CYS A 19 12.86 10.76 27.97
C CYS A 19 12.22 9.42 27.55
N LEU A 20 11.39 8.81 28.41
CA LEU A 20 10.68 7.57 28.10
C LEU A 20 9.66 7.76 26.97
N THR A 21 8.88 8.85 26.99
CA THR A 21 7.94 9.17 25.92
C THR A 21 8.65 9.36 24.58
N ALA A 22 9.81 10.04 24.56
CA ALA A 22 10.59 10.20 23.35
C ALA A 22 11.04 8.85 22.76
N HIS A 23 11.49 7.91 23.60
CA HIS A 23 11.84 6.57 23.15
C HIS A 23 10.65 5.78 22.64
N MET A 24 9.49 5.86 23.30
CA MET A 24 8.27 5.23 22.81
C MET A 24 7.91 5.74 21.42
N GLN A 25 7.96 7.06 21.20
CA GLN A 25 7.69 7.66 19.89
C GLN A 25 8.69 7.18 18.83
N GLN A 26 9.98 7.06 19.16
CA GLN A 26 11.00 6.55 18.26
C GLN A 26 10.75 5.09 17.86
N GLU A 27 10.39 4.23 18.81
CA GLU A 27 10.07 2.83 18.53
C GLU A 27 8.78 2.69 17.72
N VAL A 28 7.75 3.49 17.99
CA VAL A 28 6.53 3.55 17.16
C VAL A 28 6.88 3.95 15.73
N ALA A 29 7.70 4.98 15.53
CA ALA A 29 8.13 5.42 14.20
C ALA A 29 9.00 4.38 13.48
N LYS A 30 9.78 3.60 14.23
CA LYS A 30 10.55 2.47 13.69
C LYS A 30 9.65 1.32 13.27
N GLN A 31 8.69 0.93 14.11
CA GLN A 31 7.70 -0.09 13.79
C GLN A 31 6.87 0.29 12.55
N ALA A 32 6.42 1.55 12.45
CA ALA A 32 5.68 2.02 11.28
C ALA A 32 6.51 1.87 9.98
N ARG A 33 7.80 2.18 10.02
CA ARG A 33 8.71 2.00 8.87
C ARG A 33 8.93 0.54 8.52
N GLU A 34 9.13 -0.33 9.51
CA GLU A 34 9.26 -1.77 9.26
C GLU A 34 7.97 -2.36 8.68
N MET A 35 6.81 -1.94 9.19
CA MET A 35 5.52 -2.33 8.63
C MET A 35 5.35 -1.88 7.18
N GLN A 36 5.77 -0.65 6.85
CA GLN A 36 5.77 -0.16 5.47
C GLN A 36 6.64 -1.03 4.55
N LYS A 37 7.82 -1.46 5.01
CA LYS A 37 8.67 -2.37 4.22
C LYS A 37 7.99 -3.71 3.97
N VAL A 38 7.33 -4.28 4.98
CA VAL A 38 6.59 -5.55 4.83
C VAL A 38 5.47 -5.41 3.79
N TYR A 39 4.72 -4.30 3.81
CA TYR A 39 3.70 -4.04 2.79
C TYR A 39 4.30 -3.94 1.38
N LEU A 40 5.43 -3.24 1.22
CA LEU A 40 6.12 -3.15 -0.07
C LEU A 40 6.60 -4.52 -0.56
N MET A 41 7.16 -5.34 0.32
CA MET A 41 7.57 -6.70 -0.03
C MET A 41 6.39 -7.58 -0.43
N MET A 42 5.26 -7.45 0.26
CA MET A 42 4.03 -8.17 -0.09
C MET A 42 3.51 -7.74 -1.48
N MET A 43 3.44 -6.44 -1.75
CA MET A 43 3.05 -5.92 -3.07
C MET A 43 4.00 -6.39 -4.18
N ALA A 44 5.30 -6.37 -3.92
CA ALA A 44 6.29 -6.87 -4.87
C ALA A 44 6.11 -8.36 -5.16
N SER A 45 5.81 -9.17 -4.14
CA SER A 45 5.51 -10.60 -4.29
C SER A 45 4.24 -10.83 -5.12
N GLN A 46 3.17 -10.09 -4.84
CA GLN A 46 1.91 -10.17 -5.59
C GLN A 46 2.10 -9.78 -7.06
N LEU A 47 2.83 -8.68 -7.32
CA LEU A 47 3.15 -8.26 -8.68
C LEU A 47 3.99 -9.31 -9.42
N THR A 48 4.99 -9.87 -8.74
CA THR A 48 5.84 -10.94 -9.32
C THR A 48 5.01 -12.17 -9.68
N MET A 49 4.14 -12.63 -8.76
CA MET A 49 3.24 -13.75 -8.98
C MET A 49 2.29 -13.52 -10.16
N ALA A 50 1.70 -12.32 -10.26
CA ALA A 50 0.84 -11.95 -11.37
C ALA A 50 1.59 -12.01 -12.70
N CYS A 51 2.78 -11.39 -12.78
CA CYS A 51 3.63 -11.41 -13.98
C CYS A 51 3.97 -12.84 -14.42
N VAL A 52 4.37 -13.70 -13.48
CA VAL A 52 4.72 -15.10 -13.77
C VAL A 52 3.50 -15.89 -14.26
N THR A 53 2.34 -15.71 -13.62
CA THR A 53 1.12 -16.45 -13.92
C THR A 53 0.55 -16.08 -15.28
N THR A 54 0.57 -14.78 -15.63
CA THR A 54 0.01 -14.27 -16.89
C THR A 54 1.04 -14.19 -18.01
N ARG A 55 2.32 -14.46 -17.73
CA ARG A 55 3.46 -14.23 -18.64
C ARG A 55 3.51 -12.80 -19.16
N SER A 56 3.11 -11.84 -18.34
CA SER A 56 3.06 -10.42 -18.68
C SER A 56 4.23 -9.68 -18.04
N THR A 57 4.56 -8.49 -18.57
CA THR A 57 5.55 -7.64 -17.92
C THR A 57 4.95 -6.95 -16.70
N PRO A 58 5.77 -6.51 -15.72
CA PRO A 58 5.26 -5.72 -14.59
C PRO A 58 4.49 -4.47 -15.01
N ARG A 59 4.89 -3.85 -16.13
CA ARG A 59 4.20 -2.70 -16.70
C ARG A 59 2.77 -3.07 -17.10
N ASP A 60 2.59 -4.15 -17.84
CA ASP A 60 1.28 -4.58 -18.33
C ASP A 60 0.34 -4.95 -17.17
N VAL A 61 0.86 -5.63 -16.15
CA VAL A 61 0.10 -5.98 -14.94
C VAL A 61 -0.36 -4.72 -14.19
N VAL A 62 0.54 -3.75 -14.00
CA VAL A 62 0.19 -2.49 -13.30
C VAL A 62 -0.79 -1.66 -14.11
N THR A 63 -0.62 -1.58 -15.43
CA THR A 63 -1.57 -0.89 -16.32
C THR A 63 -2.95 -1.54 -16.25
N THR A 64 -3.02 -2.87 -16.40
CA THR A 64 -4.28 -3.62 -16.29
C THR A 64 -4.92 -3.45 -14.92
N PHE A 65 -4.13 -3.48 -13.85
CA PHE A 65 -4.63 -3.23 -12.49
C PHE A 65 -5.23 -1.83 -12.36
N GLY A 66 -4.57 -0.80 -12.89
CA GLY A 66 -5.07 0.58 -12.87
C GLY A 66 -6.40 0.72 -13.61
N GLU A 67 -6.50 0.16 -14.81
CA GLU A 67 -7.73 0.16 -15.61
C GLU A 67 -8.90 -0.52 -14.88
N VAL A 68 -8.66 -1.68 -14.28
CA VAL A 68 -9.68 -2.42 -13.53
C VAL A 68 -10.06 -1.68 -12.24
N TYR A 69 -9.10 -1.06 -11.57
CA TYR A 69 -9.36 -0.27 -10.37
C TYR A 69 -10.25 0.93 -10.68
N GLU A 70 -9.94 1.69 -11.73
CA GLU A 70 -10.76 2.83 -12.18
C GLU A 70 -12.18 2.37 -12.54
N LEU A 71 -12.33 1.25 -13.26
CA LEU A 71 -13.64 0.65 -13.51
C LEU A 71 -14.38 0.40 -12.19
N ILE A 72 -13.76 -0.27 -11.22
CA ILE A 72 -14.40 -0.56 -9.92
C ILE A 72 -14.84 0.71 -9.21
N GLU A 73 -14.04 1.78 -9.24
CA GLU A 73 -14.42 3.08 -8.68
C GLU A 73 -15.67 3.65 -9.36
N THR A 74 -15.78 3.55 -10.69
CA THR A 74 -16.97 4.04 -11.43
C THR A 74 -18.24 3.23 -11.15
N LEU A 75 -18.10 1.97 -10.70
CA LEU A 75 -19.22 1.10 -10.39
C LEU A 75 -19.83 1.39 -9.02
N VAL A 76 -19.13 2.11 -8.14
CA VAL A 76 -19.64 2.49 -6.82
C VAL A 76 -20.91 3.33 -6.96
N GLY A 77 -22.02 2.84 -6.40
CA GLY A 77 -23.31 3.54 -6.44
C GLY A 77 -24.13 3.34 -7.72
N LYS A 78 -23.65 2.53 -8.68
CA LYS A 78 -24.43 2.16 -9.88
C LYS A 78 -25.43 1.06 -9.56
N THR A 79 -26.64 1.20 -10.08
CA THR A 79 -27.72 0.20 -9.90
C THR A 79 -27.62 -0.97 -10.87
N ASN A 80 -27.03 -0.78 -12.06
CA ASN A 80 -26.85 -1.83 -13.06
C ASN A 80 -25.37 -2.02 -13.43
N VAL A 81 -24.63 -2.67 -12.51
CA VAL A 81 -23.20 -2.93 -12.64
C VAL A 81 -22.86 -3.74 -13.91
N ASN A 82 -23.70 -4.71 -14.28
CA ASN A 82 -23.43 -5.58 -15.44
C ASN A 82 -23.39 -4.78 -16.75
N ALA A 83 -24.31 -3.84 -16.94
CA ALA A 83 -24.35 -3.01 -18.15
C ALA A 83 -23.10 -2.12 -18.27
N GLU A 84 -22.64 -1.55 -17.15
CA GLU A 84 -21.44 -0.70 -17.11
C GLU A 84 -20.17 -1.50 -17.44
N ILE A 85 -20.05 -2.73 -16.93
CA ILE A 85 -18.93 -3.63 -17.28
C ILE A 85 -18.96 -4.00 -18.76
N GLU A 86 -20.13 -4.34 -19.31
CA GLU A 86 -20.26 -4.66 -20.74
C GLU A 86 -19.90 -3.48 -21.63
N GLU A 87 -20.29 -2.26 -21.27
CA GLU A 87 -19.93 -1.05 -22.00
C GLU A 87 -18.41 -0.80 -21.96
N TRP A 88 -17.79 -0.98 -20.79
CA TRP A 88 -16.35 -0.84 -20.63
C TRP A 88 -15.57 -1.86 -21.48
N LEU A 89 -15.98 -3.14 -21.46
CA LEU A 89 -15.36 -4.18 -22.29
C LEU A 89 -15.48 -3.87 -23.79
N LYS A 90 -16.62 -3.35 -24.23
CA LYS A 90 -16.82 -2.94 -25.63
C LYS A 90 -15.87 -1.81 -26.04
N LYS A 91 -15.69 -0.79 -25.19
CA LYS A 91 -14.75 0.31 -25.47
C LYS A 91 -13.32 -0.20 -25.60
N ARG A 92 -12.90 -1.08 -24.70
CA ARG A 92 -11.54 -1.63 -24.70
C ARG A 92 -11.22 -2.46 -25.96
N HIS A 93 -12.17 -3.26 -26.45
CA HIS A 93 -12.00 -4.00 -27.71
C HIS A 93 -11.92 -3.10 -28.94
N LEU A 94 -12.53 -1.91 -28.91
CA LEU A 94 -12.42 -0.94 -30.01
C LEU A 94 -11.04 -0.28 -30.04
N GLU A 95 -10.44 -0.02 -28.88
CA GLU A 95 -9.09 0.57 -28.77
C GLU A 95 -7.98 -0.41 -29.15
N GLU A 96 -8.15 -1.71 -28.87
CA GLU A 96 -7.21 -2.77 -29.26
C GLU A 96 -7.32 -3.16 -30.76
N GLY A 97 -8.42 -2.81 -31.44
CA GLY A 97 -8.68 -3.16 -32.85
C GLY A 97 -8.18 -2.16 -33.90
N ASP A 98 -7.74 -0.97 -33.47
CA ASP A 98 -7.23 0.11 -34.32
C ASP A 98 -5.68 0.25 -34.28
N SER A 99 -4.98 -0.78 -33.75
CA SER A 99 -3.51 -0.85 -33.64
C SER A 99 -2.88 -1.92 -34.53
#